data_AF-A0A679JB63-F1
#
_entry.id   AF-A0A679JB63-F1
#
_cell.length_a   1.000
_cell.length_b   1.000
_cell.length_c   1.000
_cell.angle_alpha   90.00
_cell.angle_beta   90.00
_cell.angle_gamma   90.00
#
_symmetry.space_group_name_H-M   'P 1'
#
loop_
_entity.id
_entity.type
_entity.pdbx_description
1 polymer ?
#
loop_
_entity_poly.entity_id
_entity_poly.type
_entity_poly.pdbx_seq_one_letter_code
_entity_poly.pdbx_strand_id
1 'polypeptide(L)'
;MPDSHPHRPSPLLAILPRQNIIQDDGVHVLVSTKEVEGARSDGMLLRRCDFSLSAPFGYVCLGHFRQFSENCWQASLGSLVVVAEGCVRPDRLYPTELDALVSLWSSRRQLSV
;
A
#
# COMPACT_ATOMS: atom_id res chain seq x y z
N MET A 1 9.53 38.05 5.96
CA MET A 1 8.22 37.38 5.93
C MET A 1 8.32 36.27 4.91
N PRO A 2 8.49 34.99 5.28
CA PRO A 2 8.53 33.93 4.27
C PRO A 2 7.11 33.42 4.02
N ASP A 3 6.74 33.42 2.73
CA ASP A 3 5.44 33.03 2.21
C ASP A 3 5.09 31.57 2.57
N SER A 4 3.96 31.41 3.25
CA SER A 4 3.33 30.12 3.48
C SER A 4 2.75 29.62 2.16
N HIS A 5 3.46 28.73 1.47
CA HIS A 5 2.90 28.03 0.32
C HIS A 5 1.79 27.09 0.82
N PRO A 6 0.52 27.27 0.40
CA PRO A 6 -0.51 26.30 0.71
C PRO A 6 -0.12 24.98 0.06
N HIS A 7 -0.16 23.89 0.84
CA HIS A 7 0.08 22.52 0.42
C HIS A 7 -0.60 22.24 -0.94
N ARG A 8 0.15 22.42 -2.03
CA ARG A 8 -0.29 22.01 -3.35
C ARG A 8 -0.27 20.48 -3.31
N PRO A 9 -1.41 19.80 -3.46
CA PRO A 9 -1.40 18.35 -3.52
C PRO A 9 -0.49 17.95 -4.67
N SER A 10 0.55 17.17 -4.36
CA SER A 10 1.54 16.72 -5.33
C SER A 10 0.82 16.12 -6.54
N PRO A 11 1.19 16.48 -7.79
CA PRO A 11 0.55 15.95 -9.00
C PRO A 11 0.66 14.41 -9.12
N LEU A 12 1.49 13.77 -8.29
CA LEU A 12 1.62 12.32 -8.14
C LEU A 12 0.38 11.64 -7.52
N LEU A 13 -0.57 12.38 -6.97
CA LEU A 13 -1.87 11.82 -6.55
C LEU A 13 -2.82 11.56 -7.74
N ALA A 14 -2.44 11.93 -8.97
CA ALA A 14 -3.28 11.79 -10.16
C ALA A 14 -3.27 10.39 -10.80
N ILE A 15 -2.44 9.47 -10.28
CA ILE A 15 -2.17 8.18 -10.93
C ILE A 15 -3.09 7.05 -10.41
N LEU A 16 -3.71 7.25 -9.25
CA LEU A 16 -4.73 6.35 -8.71
C LEU A 16 -6.03 7.13 -8.56
N PRO A 17 -7.16 6.63 -9.10
CA PRO A 17 -8.47 7.25 -8.85
C PRO A 17 -8.64 7.43 -7.34
N ARG A 18 -8.85 8.66 -6.87
CA ARG A 18 -9.00 8.95 -5.42
C ARG A 18 -10.05 8.06 -4.76
N GLN A 19 -11.05 7.63 -5.53
CA GLN A 19 -12.11 6.71 -5.12
C GLN A 19 -11.60 5.34 -4.64
N ASN A 20 -10.40 4.93 -5.05
CA ASN A 20 -9.81 3.65 -4.67
C ASN A 20 -8.96 3.74 -3.39
N ILE A 21 -8.74 4.93 -2.84
CA ILE A 21 -7.95 5.11 -1.62
C ILE A 21 -8.82 4.75 -0.40
N ILE A 22 -8.39 3.73 0.33
CA ILE A 22 -9.04 3.31 1.58
C ILE A 22 -8.46 4.08 2.76
N GLN A 23 -7.12 4.19 2.83
CA GLN A 23 -6.42 4.93 3.89
C GLN A 23 -5.17 5.62 3.35
N ASP A 24 -4.85 6.77 3.93
CA ASP A 24 -3.73 7.63 3.54
C ASP A 24 -3.21 8.38 4.78
N ASP A 25 -1.91 8.26 5.08
CA ASP A 25 -1.25 8.99 6.17
C ASP A 25 -0.21 10.01 5.69
N GLY A 26 -0.23 10.35 4.41
CA GLY A 26 0.72 11.27 3.77
C GLY A 26 2.01 10.58 3.31
N VAL A 27 2.40 9.44 3.90
CA VAL A 27 3.58 8.66 3.48
C VAL A 27 3.17 7.35 2.83
N HIS A 28 2.21 6.65 3.41
CA HIS A 28 1.68 5.38 2.94
C HIS A 28 0.25 5.54 2.47
N VAL A 29 -0.11 4.75 1.46
CA VAL A 29 -1.45 4.70 0.91
C VAL A 29 -1.90 3.26 0.80
N LEU A 30 -3.10 2.97 1.27
CA LEU A 30 -3.76 1.71 1.08
C LEU A 30 -4.88 1.89 0.06
N VAL A 31 -4.85 1.09 -1.00
CA VAL A 31 -5.78 1.22 -2.12
C VAL A 31 -6.50 -0.09 -2.40
N SER A 32 -7.75 0.00 -2.87
CA SER A 32 -8.47 -1.11 -3.49
C SER A 32 -8.20 -1.17 -4.98
N THR A 33 -8.10 -2.38 -5.51
CA THR A 33 -7.93 -2.68 -6.93
C THR A 33 -9.04 -3.57 -7.48
N LYS A 34 -10.12 -3.81 -6.72
CA LYS A 34 -11.24 -4.70 -7.11
C LYS A 34 -11.92 -4.31 -8.43
N GLU A 35 -12.00 -3.01 -8.70
CA GLU A 35 -12.64 -2.47 -9.92
C GLU A 35 -11.64 -2.28 -11.07
N VAL A 36 -10.38 -2.68 -10.88
CA VAL A 36 -9.33 -2.51 -11.89
C VAL A 36 -9.20 -3.80 -12.70
N GLU A 37 -9.56 -3.74 -13.99
CA GLU A 37 -9.43 -4.88 -14.89
C GLU A 37 -7.97 -5.37 -14.97
N GLY A 38 -7.78 -6.68 -14.84
CA GLY A 38 -6.45 -7.31 -14.88
C GLY A 38 -5.62 -7.17 -13.60
N ALA A 39 -6.18 -6.60 -12.53
CA ALA A 39 -5.52 -6.59 -11.23
C ALA A 39 -5.30 -8.00 -10.69
N ARG A 40 -4.10 -8.25 -10.15
CA ARG A 40 -3.70 -9.56 -9.56
C ARG A 40 -3.99 -9.64 -8.05
N SER A 41 -4.48 -8.56 -7.47
CA SER A 41 -4.79 -8.39 -6.06
C SER A 41 -6.07 -7.57 -5.91
N ASP A 42 -6.72 -7.66 -4.75
CA ASP A 42 -7.90 -6.87 -4.40
C ASP A 42 -7.54 -5.52 -3.77
N GLY A 43 -6.30 -5.38 -3.30
CA GLY A 43 -5.72 -4.09 -2.95
C GLY A 43 -4.25 -4.15 -2.61
N MET A 44 -3.65 -2.97 -2.44
CA MET A 44 -2.20 -2.79 -2.31
C MET A 44 -1.86 -1.77 -1.23
N LEU A 45 -0.79 -2.03 -0.49
CA LEU A 45 -0.13 -1.05 0.37
C LEU A 45 1.05 -0.45 -0.39
N LEU A 46 1.03 0.87 -0.54
CA LEU A 46 2.02 1.64 -1.26
C LEU A 46 2.73 2.60 -0.30
N ARG A 47 4.00 2.89 -0.57
CA ARG A 47 4.75 4.00 0.05
C ARG A 47 5.06 5.04 -1.01
N ARG A 48 4.78 6.31 -0.70
CA ARG A 48 5.22 7.44 -1.51
C ARG A 48 6.73 7.54 -1.46
N CYS A 49 7.33 7.80 -2.61
CA CYS A 49 8.74 8.08 -2.74
C CYS A 49 8.98 9.09 -3.85
N ASP A 50 10.19 9.62 -3.92
CA ASP A 50 10.60 10.41 -5.08
C ASP A 50 10.56 9.54 -6.34
N PHE A 51 10.36 10.21 -7.47
CA PHE A 51 10.46 9.57 -8.78
C PHE A 51 11.83 8.92 -8.94
N SER A 52 11.84 7.67 -9.40
CA SER A 52 13.06 6.96 -9.76
C SER A 52 12.81 5.98 -10.90
N LEU A 53 13.87 5.44 -11.49
CA LEU A 53 13.75 4.40 -12.52
C LEU A 53 13.06 3.13 -11.98
N SER A 54 13.18 2.84 -10.69
CA SER A 54 12.50 1.72 -10.03
C SER A 54 11.11 2.06 -9.51
N ALA A 55 10.76 3.35 -9.43
CA ALA A 55 9.47 3.86 -8.99
C ALA A 55 9.05 5.07 -9.86
N PRO A 56 8.72 4.84 -11.16
CA PRO A 56 8.46 5.93 -12.12
C PRO A 56 7.18 6.71 -11.81
N PHE A 57 6.36 6.23 -10.88
CA PHE A 57 5.13 6.90 -10.44
C PHE A 57 5.26 7.50 -9.03
N GLY A 58 6.45 7.45 -8.41
CA GLY A 58 6.64 7.92 -7.04
C GLY A 58 5.96 7.04 -5.99
N TYR A 59 5.76 5.75 -6.30
CA TYR A 59 5.24 4.77 -5.35
C TYR A 59 6.03 3.48 -5.42
N VAL A 60 6.24 2.87 -4.26
CA VAL A 60 6.74 1.50 -4.11
C VAL A 60 5.65 0.64 -3.49
N CYS A 61 5.37 -0.52 -4.08
CA CYS A 61 4.49 -1.51 -3.49
C CYS A 61 5.18 -2.20 -2.32
N LEU A 62 4.60 -2.09 -1.13
CA LEU A 62 5.07 -2.75 0.09
C LEU A 62 4.34 -4.07 0.35
N GLY A 63 3.18 -4.27 -0.24
CA GLY A 63 2.38 -5.47 -0.02
C GLY A 63 1.02 -5.39 -0.68
N HIS A 64 0.29 -6.49 -0.60
CA HIS A 64 -1.03 -6.62 -1.19
C HIS A 64 -1.92 -7.51 -0.34
N PHE A 65 -3.22 -7.40 -0.57
CA PHE A 65 -4.19 -8.38 -0.08
C PHE A 65 -5.05 -8.89 -1.23
N ARG A 66 -5.50 -10.13 -1.11
CA ARG A 66 -6.40 -10.75 -2.08
C ARG A 66 -7.30 -11.79 -1.42
N GLN A 67 -8.45 -12.03 -2.02
CA GLN A 67 -9.27 -13.18 -1.67
C GLN A 67 -8.56 -14.47 -2.11
N PHE A 68 -8.37 -15.39 -1.17
CA PHE A 68 -7.75 -16.69 -1.44
C PHE A 68 -8.82 -17.77 -1.67
N SER A 69 -9.85 -17.77 -0.84
CA SER A 69 -11.04 -18.63 -0.98
C SER A 69 -12.27 -17.96 -0.35
N GLU A 70 -13.42 -18.63 -0.36
CA GLU A 70 -14.57 -18.19 0.43
C GLU A 70 -14.16 -17.99 1.90
N ASN A 71 -14.48 -16.82 2.46
CA ASN A 71 -14.14 -16.44 3.83
C ASN A 71 -12.65 -16.57 4.19
N CYS A 72 -11.75 -16.47 3.22
CA CYS A 72 -10.32 -16.50 3.44
C CYS A 72 -9.62 -15.45 2.59
N TRP A 73 -8.95 -14.53 3.28
CA TRP A 73 -8.23 -13.40 2.71
C TRP A 73 -6.76 -13.54 3.04
N GLN A 74 -5.92 -13.37 2.03
CA GLN A 74 -4.47 -13.38 2.16
C GLN A 74 -3.97 -11.94 2.21
N ALA A 75 -3.10 -11.61 3.18
CA ALA A 75 -2.29 -10.40 3.15
C ALA A 75 -0.80 -10.78 3.10
N SER A 76 -0.09 -10.16 2.17
CA SER A 76 1.32 -10.42 1.87
C SER A 76 2.10 -9.12 1.86
N LEU A 77 3.30 -9.12 2.45
CA LEU A 77 4.26 -8.04 2.28
C LEU A 77 5.25 -8.44 1.18
N GLY A 78 5.58 -7.50 0.30
CA GLY A 78 6.50 -7.74 -0.80
C GLY A 78 7.90 -8.11 -0.30
N SER A 79 8.64 -8.91 -1.07
CA SER A 79 9.99 -9.37 -0.69
C SER A 79 11.02 -8.24 -0.51
N LEU A 80 10.76 -7.06 -1.07
CA LEU A 80 11.56 -5.85 -0.87
C LEU A 80 11.41 -5.26 0.53
N VAL A 81 10.44 -5.74 1.29
CA VAL A 81 10.20 -5.34 2.68
C VAL A 81 11.05 -6.22 3.59
N VAL A 82 12.30 -5.81 3.78
CA VAL A 82 13.14 -6.36 4.85
C VAL A 82 12.65 -5.74 6.15
N VAL A 83 11.90 -6.51 6.94
CA VAL A 83 11.60 -6.14 8.33
C VAL A 83 12.93 -6.05 9.09
N ALA A 84 13.03 -5.18 10.10
CA ALA A 84 14.26 -4.86 10.86
C ALA A 84 15.09 -6.06 11.40
N GLU A 85 14.59 -7.29 11.25
CA GLU A 85 15.19 -8.56 11.66
C GLU A 85 15.56 -9.49 10.47
N GLY A 86 15.73 -8.95 9.25
CA GLY A 86 16.15 -9.74 8.09
C GLY A 86 15.15 -10.82 7.64
N CYS A 87 13.94 -10.83 8.22
CA CYS A 87 12.97 -11.88 8.03
C CYS A 87 11.90 -11.44 7.01
N VAL A 88 11.77 -12.20 5.92
CA VAL A 88 10.61 -12.12 5.03
C VAL A 88 9.40 -12.51 5.86
N ARG A 89 8.49 -11.56 6.12
CA ARG A 89 7.27 -11.89 6.86
C ARG A 89 6.41 -12.82 6.01
N PRO A 90 6.05 -14.02 6.50
CA PRO A 90 5.24 -14.94 5.73
C PRO A 90 3.85 -14.37 5.47
N ASP A 91 3.27 -14.73 4.33
CA ASP A 91 1.88 -14.45 3.99
C ASP A 91 0.96 -14.92 5.12
N ARG A 92 0.01 -14.07 5.49
CA ARG A 92 -0.95 -14.39 6.55
C ARG A 92 -2.36 -14.51 5.96
N LEU A 93 -3.10 -15.47 6.50
CA LEU A 93 -4.50 -15.70 6.14
C LEU A 93 -5.41 -15.13 7.23
N TYR A 94 -6.53 -14.59 6.79
CA TYR A 94 -7.51 -13.88 7.60
C TYR A 94 -8.92 -14.33 7.23
N PRO A 95 -9.85 -14.40 8.19
CA PRO A 95 -11.23 -14.80 7.91
C PRO A 95 -12.00 -13.71 7.16
N THR A 96 -11.61 -12.45 7.29
CA THR A 96 -12.29 -11.32 6.65
C THR A 96 -11.33 -10.42 5.88
N GLU A 97 -11.88 -9.72 4.89
CA GLU A 97 -11.16 -8.68 4.15
C GLU A 97 -10.65 -7.59 5.08
N LEU A 98 -11.48 -7.19 6.04
CA LEU A 98 -11.16 -6.12 6.98
C LEU A 98 -9.96 -6.49 7.84
N ASP A 99 -9.87 -7.73 8.32
CA ASP A 99 -8.74 -8.20 9.11
C ASP A 99 -7.44 -8.22 8.29
N ALA A 100 -7.51 -8.66 7.03
CA ALA A 100 -6.38 -8.62 6.11
C ALA A 100 -5.91 -7.19 5.85
N LEU A 101 -6.85 -6.27 5.62
CA LEU A 101 -6.60 -4.85 5.39
C LEU A 101 -5.97 -4.18 6.62
N VAL A 102 -6.55 -4.36 7.81
CA VAL A 102 -6.04 -3.80 9.07
C VAL A 102 -4.64 -4.34 9.37
N SER A 103 -4.41 -5.64 9.16
CA SER A 103 -3.08 -6.22 9.30
C SER A 103 -2.09 -5.57 8.34
N LEU A 104 -2.43 -5.48 7.05
CA LEU A 104 -1.55 -4.88 6.05
C LEU A 104 -1.24 -3.41 6.40
N TRP A 105 -2.26 -2.62 6.75
CA TRP A 105 -2.08 -1.23 7.14
C TRP A 105 -1.21 -1.06 8.39
N SER A 106 -1.47 -1.84 9.45
CA SER A 106 -0.68 -1.77 10.69
C SER A 106 0.80 -2.10 10.46
N SER A 107 1.08 -2.96 9.48
CA SER A 107 2.43 -3.37 9.12
C SER A 107 3.31 -2.21 8.67
N ARG A 108 2.74 -1.17 8.06
CA ARG A 108 3.50 -0.01 7.52
C ARG A 108 4.44 0.64 8.54
N ARG A 109 4.08 0.61 9.83
CA ARG A 109 4.86 1.19 10.92
C ARG A 109 6.13 0.42 11.23
N GLN A 110 6.20 -0.85 10.82
CA GLN A 110 7.36 -1.71 11.01
C GLN A 110 8.34 -1.63 9.83
N LEU A 111 7.97 -0.90 8.77
CA LEU A 111 8.69 -0.84 7.49
C LEU A 111 9.46 0.48 7.30
N SER A 112 9.49 1.33 8.34
CA SER A 112 10.25 2.57 8.35
C SER A 112 11.70 2.28 8.73
N VAL A 113 12.53 2.02 7.71
CA VAL A 113 13.97 2.26 7.73
C VAL A 113 14.32 3.10 6.51
#